data_AF-A0A2L0UI03-F1
#
_entry.id   AF-A0A2L0UI03-F1
#
_cell.length_a   1.000
_cell.length_b   1.000
_cell.length_c   1.000
_cell.angle_alpha   90.00
_cell.angle_beta   90.00
_cell.angle_gamma   90.00
#
_symmetry.space_group_name_H-M   'P 1'
#
loop_
_entity.id
_entity.type
_entity.pdbx_description
1 polymer ?
#
loop_
_entity_poly.entity_id
_entity_poly.type
_entity_poly.pdbx_seq_one_letter_code
_entity_poly.pdbx_strand_id
1 'polypeptide(L)'
;MRDDDVEAYVTVLRDPARARAASTLYRQVRLPGALKILRGTYRGRILRTPTLVLVGAEDGLLPRDALDVPPEDAPDLAVQLVPGGAHFLVDDNPAGVTHDLRAFIGLPAHGGG
;
A
#
# COMPACT_ATOMS: atom_id res chain seq x y z
N MET A 1 -16.20 3.67 2.90
CA MET A 1 -16.06 3.47 4.36
C MET A 1 -17.23 4.11 5.10
N ARG A 2 -17.83 3.41 6.09
CA ARG A 2 -18.94 3.93 6.91
C ARG A 2 -18.42 4.48 8.24
N ASP A 3 -19.25 5.22 8.96
CA ASP A 3 -18.88 5.84 10.25
C ASP A 3 -18.46 4.82 11.31
N ASP A 4 -19.15 3.68 11.39
CA ASP A 4 -18.79 2.61 12.33
C ASP A 4 -17.41 2.00 12.01
N ASP A 5 -17.04 1.94 10.72
CA ASP A 5 -15.73 1.46 10.29
C ASP A 5 -14.63 2.47 10.71
N VAL A 6 -14.90 3.77 10.55
CA VAL A 6 -14.01 4.85 11.01
C VAL A 6 -13.82 4.79 12.53
N GLU A 7 -14.91 4.64 13.28
CA GLU A 7 -14.89 4.59 14.74
C GLU A 7 -14.07 3.40 15.25
N ALA A 8 -14.13 2.24 14.57
CA ALA A 8 -13.31 1.09 14.91
C ALA A 8 -11.80 1.40 14.82
N TYR A 9 -11.37 2.12 13.78
CA TYR A 9 -9.97 2.54 13.63
C TYR A 9 -9.58 3.64 14.64
N VAL A 10 -10.43 4.65 14.82
CA VAL A 10 -10.12 5.82 15.67
C VAL A 10 -10.14 5.48 17.15
N THR A 11 -10.97 4.52 17.59
CA THR A 11 -11.06 4.10 19.00
C THR A 11 -9.71 3.70 19.57
N VAL A 12 -8.87 3.03 18.79
CA VAL A 12 -7.52 2.61 19.21
C VAL A 12 -6.63 3.81 19.56
N LEU A 13 -6.84 4.95 18.92
CA LEU A 13 -6.07 6.18 19.14
C LEU A 13 -6.55 6.99 20.34
N ARG A 14 -7.64 6.59 21.00
CA ARG A 14 -8.08 7.22 22.27
C ARG A 14 -7.12 6.92 23.43
N ASP A 15 -6.35 5.84 23.35
CA ASP A 15 -5.24 5.59 24.26
C ASP A 15 -4.06 6.52 23.89
N PRO A 16 -3.66 7.45 24.78
CA PRO A 16 -2.56 8.39 24.51
C PRO A 16 -1.22 7.71 24.20
N ALA A 17 -0.96 6.52 24.75
CA ALA A 17 0.26 5.78 24.44
C ALA A 17 0.27 5.31 22.98
N ARG A 18 -0.88 4.80 22.49
CA ARG A 18 -1.05 4.37 21.09
C ARG A 18 -1.02 5.55 20.11
N ALA A 19 -1.66 6.66 20.45
CA ALA A 19 -1.59 7.88 19.64
C ALA A 19 -0.16 8.42 19.50
N ARG A 20 0.60 8.41 20.59
CA ARG A 20 2.02 8.79 20.57
C ARG A 20 2.84 7.82 19.71
N ALA A 21 2.61 6.52 19.83
CA ALA A 21 3.30 5.51 19.02
C ALA A 21 3.03 5.71 17.52
N ALA A 22 1.78 5.94 17.11
CA ALA A 22 1.42 6.26 15.73
C ALA A 22 2.14 7.52 15.21
N SER A 23 2.15 8.58 16.02
CA SER A 23 2.88 9.82 15.67
C SER A 23 4.39 9.61 15.58
N THR A 24 4.94 8.70 16.38
CA THR A 24 6.37 8.35 16.37
C THR A 24 6.75 7.64 15.08
N LEU A 25 5.93 6.72 14.57
CA LEU A 25 6.16 6.08 13.26
C LEU A 25 6.25 7.13 12.14
N TYR A 26 5.40 8.16 12.17
CA TYR A 26 5.48 9.25 11.19
C TYR A 26 6.82 9.99 11.28
N ARG A 27 7.20 10.41 12.48
CA ARG A 27 8.42 11.21 12.72
C ARG A 27 9.71 10.44 12.50
N GLN A 28 9.75 9.16 12.86
CA GLN A 28 10.97 8.37 12.88
C GLN A 28 11.14 7.45 11.67
N VAL A 29 10.05 7.09 10.98
CA VAL A 29 10.11 6.19 9.83
C VAL A 29 9.69 6.92 8.55
N ARG A 30 8.49 7.50 8.51
CA ARG A 30 7.94 8.06 7.27
C ARG A 30 8.74 9.28 6.78
N LEU A 31 8.95 10.28 7.64
CA LEU A 31 9.69 11.48 7.24
C LEU A 31 11.15 11.18 6.84
N PRO A 32 11.94 10.43 7.64
CA PRO A 32 13.31 10.09 7.22
C PRO A 32 13.35 9.22 5.97
N GLY A 33 12.38 8.31 5.80
CA GLY A 33 12.22 7.50 4.60
C GLY A 33 12.00 8.36 3.34
N ALA A 34 11.03 9.29 3.40
CA ALA A 34 10.76 10.23 2.31
C ALA A 34 11.99 11.10 1.98
N LEU A 35 12.73 11.58 2.99
CA LEU A 35 13.97 12.32 2.77
C LEU A 35 15.06 11.47 2.10
N LYS A 36 15.18 10.18 2.44
CA LYS A 36 16.12 9.27 1.77
C LYS A 36 15.76 9.07 0.29
N ILE A 37 14.47 8.90 -0.01
CA ILE A 37 13.96 8.80 -1.39
C ILE A 37 14.28 10.08 -2.16
N LEU A 38 13.92 11.25 -1.61
CA LEU A 38 14.18 12.54 -2.24
C LEU A 38 15.67 12.80 -2.48
N ARG A 39 16.53 12.39 -1.55
CA ARG A 39 18.00 12.45 -1.69
C ARG A 39 18.57 11.43 -2.68
N GLY A 40 17.73 10.57 -3.26
CA GLY A 40 18.16 9.54 -4.20
C GLY A 40 18.99 8.43 -3.56
N THR A 41 18.82 8.17 -2.25
CA THR A 41 19.63 7.20 -1.48
C THR A 41 19.57 5.79 -2.06
N TYR A 42 18.51 5.47 -2.81
CA TYR A 42 18.27 4.17 -3.41
C TYR A 42 18.61 4.12 -4.91
N ARG A 43 19.10 5.21 -5.52
CA ARG A 43 19.48 5.22 -6.95
C ARG A 43 20.54 4.16 -7.23
N GLY A 44 20.36 3.42 -8.33
CA GLY A 44 21.23 2.33 -8.73
C GLY A 44 21.08 1.04 -7.89
N ARG A 45 20.13 0.99 -6.94
CA ARG A 45 19.72 -0.26 -6.30
C ARG A 45 18.57 -0.86 -7.08
N ILE A 46 18.70 -2.15 -7.41
CA ILE A 46 17.70 -2.88 -8.19
C ILE A 46 16.87 -3.76 -7.26
N LEU A 47 15.54 -3.60 -7.29
CA LEU A 47 14.59 -4.46 -6.59
C LEU A 47 14.39 -5.75 -7.39
N ARG A 48 15.06 -6.83 -6.96
CA ARG A 48 14.98 -8.16 -7.61
C ARG A 48 13.97 -9.12 -7.01
N THR A 49 13.42 -8.80 -5.84
CA THR A 49 12.38 -9.63 -5.24
C THR A 49 11.10 -9.42 -6.05
N PRO A 50 10.44 -10.47 -6.56
CA PRO A 50 9.13 -10.34 -7.18
C PRO A 50 8.21 -9.54 -6.28
N THR A 51 7.63 -8.47 -6.80
CA THR A 51 6.86 -7.51 -6.00
C THR A 51 5.58 -7.15 -6.74
N LEU A 52 4.45 -7.24 -6.03
CA LEU A 52 3.17 -6.72 -6.48
C LEU A 52 2.79 -5.49 -5.66
N VAL A 53 2.50 -4.38 -6.33
CA VAL A 53 1.94 -3.17 -5.72
C VAL A 53 0.51 -3.00 -6.23
N LEU A 54 -0.45 -3.07 -5.30
CA LEU A 54 -1.86 -2.80 -5.57
C LEU A 54 -2.21 -1.37 -5.13
N VAL A 55 -2.80 -0.59 -6.01
CA VAL A 55 -3.23 0.79 -5.73
C VAL A 55 -4.69 0.95 -6.12
N GLY A 56 -5.46 1.67 -5.32
CA GLY A 56 -6.82 2.04 -5.68
C GLY A 56 -6.86 2.90 -6.94
N ALA A 57 -7.69 2.53 -7.92
CA ALA A 57 -7.83 3.32 -9.13
C ALA A 57 -8.39 4.74 -8.85
N GLU A 58 -9.14 4.87 -7.74
CA GLU A 58 -9.75 6.09 -7.24
C GLU A 58 -8.93 6.77 -6.13
N ASP A 59 -7.69 6.30 -5.83
CA ASP A 59 -6.82 6.94 -4.84
C ASP A 59 -6.26 8.28 -5.36
N GLY A 60 -6.64 9.39 -4.71
CA GLY A 60 -6.16 10.74 -5.02
C GLY A 60 -4.89 11.16 -4.26
N LEU A 61 -4.38 10.33 -3.34
CA LEU A 61 -3.21 10.66 -2.52
C LEU A 61 -1.88 10.27 -3.19
N LEU A 62 -1.91 9.32 -4.11
CA LEU A 62 -0.73 8.84 -4.83
C LEU A 62 -0.81 9.28 -6.29
N PRO A 63 0.10 10.14 -6.76
CA PRO A 63 0.13 10.52 -8.16
C PRO A 63 0.60 9.30 -8.99
N ARG A 64 -0.05 9.06 -10.13
CA ARG A 64 0.12 7.82 -10.91
C ARG A 64 1.52 7.67 -11.50
N ASP A 65 2.21 8.78 -11.74
CA ASP A 65 3.60 8.83 -12.18
C ASP A 65 4.57 8.32 -11.12
N ALA A 66 4.25 8.43 -9.82
CA ALA A 66 5.06 7.87 -8.74
C ALA A 66 5.07 6.33 -8.72
N LEU A 67 4.23 5.69 -9.53
CA LEU A 67 4.16 4.25 -9.69
C LEU A 67 4.88 3.75 -10.95
N ASP A 68 5.33 4.66 -11.82
CA ASP A 68 6.06 4.34 -13.04
C ASP A 68 7.54 4.10 -12.70
N VAL A 69 7.87 2.85 -12.37
CA VAL A 69 9.23 2.43 -12.04
C VAL A 69 9.86 1.77 -13.26
N PRO A 70 11.04 2.24 -13.71
CA PRO A 70 11.71 1.66 -14.85
C PRO A 70 12.06 0.17 -14.62
N PRO A 71 11.92 -0.70 -15.63
CA PRO A 71 12.27 -2.12 -15.52
C PRO A 71 13.74 -2.38 -15.12
N GLU A 72 14.66 -1.45 -15.43
CA GLU A 72 16.05 -1.53 -15.00
C GLU A 72 16.24 -1.42 -13.47
N ASP A 73 15.32 -0.72 -12.79
CA ASP A 73 15.33 -0.52 -11.35
C ASP A 73 14.50 -1.58 -10.61
N ALA A 74 13.49 -2.18 -11.26
CA ALA A 74 12.65 -3.23 -10.69
C ALA A 74 12.08 -4.18 -11.76
N PRO A 75 12.86 -5.16 -12.27
CA PRO A 75 12.46 -5.99 -13.40
C PRO A 75 11.26 -6.91 -13.13
N ASP A 76 11.04 -7.28 -11.86
CA ASP A 76 9.97 -8.20 -11.43
C ASP A 76 8.87 -7.47 -10.65
N LEU A 77 8.72 -6.17 -10.87
CA LEU A 77 7.65 -5.36 -10.28
C LEU A 77 6.40 -5.39 -11.16
N ALA A 78 5.27 -5.75 -10.56
CA ALA A 78 3.94 -5.54 -11.12
C ALA A 78 3.24 -4.44 -10.32
N VAL A 79 2.70 -3.44 -11.02
CA VAL A 79 1.78 -2.45 -10.45
C VAL A 79 0.42 -2.66 -11.05
N GLN A 80 -0.61 -2.80 -10.21
CA GLN A 80 -1.99 -2.96 -10.65
C GLN A 80 -2.90 -1.95 -9.96
N LEU A 81 -3.78 -1.36 -10.77
CA LEU A 81 -4.85 -0.50 -10.27
C LEU A 81 -6.08 -1.35 -10.03
N VAL A 82 -6.59 -1.32 -8.81
CA VAL A 82 -7.80 -2.05 -8.42
C VAL A 82 -9.00 -1.13 -8.61
N PRO A 83 -9.93 -1.45 -9.53
CA PRO A 83 -11.13 -0.64 -9.74
C PRO A 83 -12.04 -0.66 -8.51
N GLY A 84 -12.73 0.46 -8.26
CA GLY A 84 -13.63 0.61 -7.12
C GLY A 84 -12.90 0.66 -5.77
N GLY A 85 -11.61 0.99 -5.77
CA GLY A 85 -10.77 1.10 -4.59
C GLY A 85 -10.13 2.49 -4.48
N ALA A 86 -10.20 3.11 -3.30
CA ALA A 86 -9.46 4.33 -3.00
C ALA A 86 -8.25 4.00 -2.11
N HIS A 87 -7.95 4.85 -1.13
CA HIS A 87 -6.76 4.71 -0.28
C HIS A 87 -6.83 3.50 0.67
N PHE A 88 -8.03 3.13 1.13
CA PHE A 88 -8.26 2.00 2.03
C PHE A 88 -8.70 0.78 1.23
N LEU A 89 -7.83 0.34 0.32
CA LEU A 89 -8.14 -0.64 -0.73
C LEU A 89 -8.73 -1.97 -0.21
N VAL A 90 -8.26 -2.44 0.96
CA VAL A 90 -8.77 -3.66 1.60
C VAL A 90 -10.19 -3.51 2.14
N ASP A 91 -10.61 -2.29 2.47
CA ASP A 91 -11.98 -1.98 2.91
C ASP A 91 -12.89 -1.68 1.71
N ASP A 92 -12.36 -1.04 0.67
CA ASP A 92 -13.12 -0.65 -0.52
C ASP A 92 -13.38 -1.82 -1.49
N ASN A 93 -12.37 -2.66 -1.77
CA ASN A 93 -12.49 -3.82 -2.65
C ASN A 93 -11.68 -5.04 -2.14
N PRO A 94 -12.10 -5.68 -1.03
CA PRO A 94 -11.41 -6.83 -0.45
C PRO A 94 -11.32 -8.03 -1.41
N ALA A 95 -12.35 -8.21 -2.26
CA ALA A 95 -12.41 -9.32 -3.21
C ALA A 95 -11.36 -9.19 -4.32
N GLY A 96 -11.22 -7.99 -4.90
CA GLY A 96 -10.21 -7.68 -5.91
C GLY A 96 -8.80 -7.87 -5.34
N VAL A 97 -8.52 -7.29 -4.16
CA VAL A 97 -7.23 -7.46 -3.49
C VAL A 97 -6.91 -8.93 -3.24
N THR A 98 -7.87 -9.71 -2.76
CA THR A 98 -7.68 -11.13 -2.48
C THR A 98 -7.41 -11.93 -3.76
N HIS A 99 -8.12 -11.60 -4.85
CA HIS A 99 -7.90 -12.21 -6.15
C HIS A 99 -6.48 -11.98 -6.65
N ASP A 100 -6.05 -10.72 -6.73
CA ASP A 100 -4.73 -10.34 -7.25
C ASP A 100 -3.60 -10.89 -6.38
N LEU A 101 -3.75 -10.82 -5.05
CA LEU A 101 -2.78 -11.37 -4.11
C LEU A 101 -2.61 -12.88 -4.33
N ARG A 102 -3.70 -13.65 -4.40
CA ARG A 102 -3.67 -15.10 -4.60
C ARG A 102 -3.01 -15.49 -5.92
N ALA A 103 -3.35 -14.78 -6.99
CA ALA A 103 -2.73 -14.98 -8.30
C ALA A 103 -1.21 -14.77 -8.23
N PHE A 104 -0.77 -13.72 -7.55
CA PHE A 104 0.65 -13.39 -7.41
C PHE A 104 1.44 -14.41 -6.58
N ILE A 105 0.90 -14.86 -5.45
CA ILE A 105 1.59 -15.83 -4.58
C ILE A 105 1.35 -17.30 -4.98
N GLY A 106 0.67 -17.54 -6.11
CA GLY A 106 0.41 -18.88 -6.63
C GLY A 106 -0.58 -19.71 -5.81
N LEU A 107 -1.46 -19.08 -5.03
CA LEU A 107 -2.52 -19.78 -4.30
C LEU A 107 -3.76 -19.95 -5.19
N PRO A 108 -4.40 -21.13 -5.22
CA PRO A 108 -5.64 -21.32 -5.96
C PRO A 108 -6.74 -20.40 -5.41
N ALA A 109 -7.57 -19.85 -6.31
CA ALA A 109 -8.81 -19.20 -5.93
C ALA A 109 -9.71 -20.23 -5.22
N HIS A 110 -10.24 -19.89 -4.04
CA HIS A 110 -11.24 -20.74 -3.41
C HIS A 110 -12.48 -20.75 -4.30
N GLY A 111 -12.77 -21.89 -4.92
CA GLY A 111 -14.05 -22.12 -5.58
C GLY A 111 -15.15 -22.03 -4.53
N GLY A 112 -15.86 -20.91 -4.51
CA GLY A 112 -17.12 -20.78 -3.79
C GLY A 112 -18.20 -21.51 -4.56
N GLY A 113 -18.78 -22.55 -3.94
CA GLY A 113 -20.11 -23.04 -4.27
C GLY A 113 -21.19 -22.23 -3.56
#